data_AF-A0A7S2CTR5-F1
#
_entry.id   AF-A0A7S2CTR5-F1
#
_cell.length_a   1.000
_cell.length_b   1.000
_cell.length_c   1.000
_cell.angle_alpha   90.00
_cell.angle_beta   90.00
_cell.angle_gamma   90.00
#
_symmetry.space_group_name_H-M   'P 1'
#
loop_
_entity.id
_entity.type
_entity.pdbx_description
1 polymer ?
#
loop_
_entity_poly.entity_id
_entity_poly.type
_entity_poly.pdbx_seq_one_letter_code
_entity_poly.pdbx_strand_id
1 'polypeptide(L)'
;ATRSFGPYAVATDSGAARAAGGVAPRIAAAGALLGQPVEVSSLRREDYAFIKPGCKGTPVSACGDSYDVLQSNNAPTAVTTRGHQFPLAFLQVASGLSDNGAGSDLPLPYCHMDLADSVADARGVETGSPIVPLFGHFVLGLG
;
A
#
# COMPACT_ATOMS: atom_id res chain seq x y z
N ALA A 1 6.35 -4.87 -2.60
CA ALA A 1 6.67 -3.95 -3.72
C ALA A 1 7.72 -4.48 -4.69
N THR A 2 8.82 -5.09 -4.21
CA THR A 2 10.02 -5.47 -4.97
C THR A 2 9.77 -6.02 -6.38
N ARG A 3 8.93 -7.05 -6.53
CA ARG A 3 8.70 -7.67 -7.85
C ARG A 3 7.89 -6.81 -8.82
N SER A 4 7.13 -5.84 -8.30
CA SER A 4 6.30 -4.95 -9.11
C SER A 4 7.04 -3.68 -9.50
N PHE A 5 7.90 -3.16 -8.62
CA PHE A 5 8.49 -1.82 -8.74
C PHE A 5 10.00 -1.78 -8.49
N GLY A 6 10.66 -2.92 -8.28
CA GLY A 6 12.09 -2.95 -7.98
C GLY A 6 12.43 -2.21 -6.68
N PRO A 7 13.53 -1.43 -6.64
CA PRO A 7 14.07 -0.80 -5.43
C PRO A 7 13.33 0.48 -5.00
N TYR A 8 12.16 0.78 -5.58
CA TYR A 8 11.43 2.01 -5.30
C TYR A 8 10.42 1.84 -4.18
N ALA A 9 10.28 2.88 -3.35
CA ALA A 9 9.19 2.98 -2.40
C ALA A 9 7.87 3.10 -3.17
N VAL A 10 6.79 2.54 -2.62
CA VAL A 10 5.48 2.56 -3.27
C VAL A 10 4.46 3.21 -2.36
N ALA A 11 3.85 4.30 -2.82
CA ALA A 11 2.74 4.96 -2.14
C ALA A 11 1.39 4.50 -2.72
N THR A 12 0.44 4.17 -1.85
CA THR A 12 -0.91 3.75 -2.25
C THR A 12 -1.95 4.44 -1.38
N ASP A 13 -2.81 5.24 -2.04
CA ASP A 13 -3.87 5.97 -1.37
C ASP A 13 -5.12 5.11 -1.13
N SER A 14 -5.75 5.33 0.03
CA SER A 14 -7.11 4.87 0.30
C SER A 14 -8.13 5.55 -0.62
N GLY A 15 -9.36 5.04 -0.64
CA GLY A 15 -10.46 5.71 -1.34
C GLY A 15 -10.68 7.15 -0.83
N ALA A 16 -10.68 7.34 0.49
CA ALA A 16 -10.87 8.66 1.10
C ALA A 16 -9.72 9.62 0.76
N ALA A 17 -8.47 9.15 0.75
CA ALA A 17 -7.32 9.96 0.34
C ALA A 17 -7.42 10.41 -1.13
N ARG A 18 -7.82 9.50 -2.03
CA ARG A 18 -8.05 9.85 -3.44
C ARG A 18 -9.18 10.86 -3.61
N ALA A 19 -10.27 10.72 -2.86
CA ALA A 19 -11.38 11.68 -2.89
C ALA A 19 -10.96 13.08 -2.38
N ALA A 20 -10.04 13.15 -1.42
CA ALA A 20 -9.41 14.39 -0.96
C ALA A 20 -8.31 14.95 -1.91
N GLY A 21 -8.23 14.43 -3.14
CA GLY A 21 -7.31 14.87 -4.17
C GLY A 21 -5.98 14.11 -4.23
N GLY A 22 -5.81 13.04 -3.45
CA GLY A 22 -4.68 12.10 -3.49
C GLY A 22 -3.36 12.66 -2.96
N VAL A 23 -2.71 11.96 -2.04
CA VAL A 23 -1.40 12.35 -1.49
C VAL A 23 -0.25 11.56 -2.12
N ALA A 24 -0.48 10.30 -2.51
CA ALA A 24 0.54 9.49 -3.19
C ALA A 24 1.09 10.14 -4.48
N PRO A 25 0.26 10.67 -5.40
CA PRO A 25 0.76 11.33 -6.62
C PRO A 25 1.58 12.60 -6.34
N ARG A 26 1.23 13.32 -5.28
CA ARG A 26 1.92 14.57 -4.87
C ARG A 26 3.30 14.28 -4.29
N ILE A 27 3.38 13.29 -3.41
CA ILE A 27 4.65 12.80 -2.87
C ILE A 27 5.55 12.27 -4.01
N ALA A 28 4.98 11.53 -4.98
CA ALA A 28 5.73 11.07 -6.14
C ALA A 28 6.24 12.24 -7.01
N ALA A 29 5.42 13.28 -7.23
CA ALA A 29 5.83 14.49 -7.95
C ALA A 29 6.98 15.23 -7.23
N ALA A 30 6.88 15.40 -5.91
CA ALA A 30 7.96 15.99 -5.10
C ALA A 30 9.25 15.15 -5.18
N GLY A 31 9.13 13.82 -5.12
CA GLY A 31 10.25 12.90 -5.28
C GLY A 31 10.94 12.99 -6.63
N ALA A 32 10.16 13.09 -7.71
CA ALA A 32 10.69 13.27 -9.05
C ALA A 32 11.48 14.58 -9.20
N LEU A 33 11.01 15.67 -8.58
CA LEU A 33 11.72 16.96 -8.59
C LEU A 33 13.03 16.93 -7.80
N LEU A 34 13.10 16.14 -6.72
CA LEU A 34 14.23 16.08 -5.81
C LEU A 34 15.17 14.87 -6.06
N GLY A 35 14.89 14.06 -7.07
CA GLY A 35 15.73 12.92 -7.46
C GLY A 35 15.57 11.65 -6.61
N GLN A 36 14.52 11.53 -5.82
CA GLN A 36 14.15 10.29 -5.10
C GLN A 36 12.72 9.86 -5.50
N PRO A 37 12.56 9.09 -6.60
CA PRO A 37 11.25 8.70 -7.10
C PRO A 37 10.50 7.75 -6.15
N VAL A 38 9.18 7.87 -6.16
CA VAL A 38 8.22 7.00 -5.45
C VAL A 38 7.20 6.53 -6.47
N GLU A 39 6.93 5.24 -6.48
CA GLU A 39 5.93 4.64 -7.36
C GLU A 39 4.53 4.77 -6.76
N VAL A 40 3.53 5.00 -7.60
CA VAL A 40 2.13 5.09 -7.16
C VAL A 40 1.41 3.82 -7.57
N SER A 41 0.85 3.13 -6.58
CA SER A 41 -0.01 1.96 -6.80
C SER A 41 -1.46 2.27 -6.43
N SER A 42 -2.36 1.37 -6.82
CA SER A 42 -3.79 1.47 -6.56
C SER A 42 -4.36 0.18 -5.98
N LEU A 43 -5.19 0.35 -4.95
CA LEU A 43 -6.08 -0.69 -4.44
C LEU A 43 -7.24 -0.92 -5.40
N ARG A 44 -7.67 -2.19 -5.48
CA ARG A 44 -8.78 -2.65 -6.28
C ARG A 44 -9.65 -3.65 -5.52
N ARG A 45 -10.83 -3.97 -6.05
CA ARG A 45 -11.81 -4.85 -5.39
C ARG A 45 -11.22 -6.23 -5.07
N GLU A 46 -10.35 -6.73 -5.94
CA GLU A 46 -9.73 -8.04 -5.83
C GLU A 46 -8.78 -8.12 -4.62
N ASP A 47 -8.17 -7.01 -4.22
CA ASP A 47 -7.28 -6.95 -3.05
C ASP A 47 -8.09 -7.18 -1.76
N TYR A 48 -9.30 -6.62 -1.67
CA TYR A 48 -10.23 -6.87 -0.57
C TYR A 48 -10.89 -8.25 -0.63
N ALA A 49 -11.14 -8.77 -1.83
CA ALA A 49 -11.70 -10.12 -1.99
C ALA A 49 -10.70 -11.19 -1.52
N PHE A 50 -9.40 -10.96 -1.74
CA PHE A 50 -8.33 -11.86 -1.36
C PHE A 50 -8.24 -12.09 0.16
N ILE A 51 -8.47 -11.05 0.96
CA ILE A 51 -8.36 -11.09 2.42
C ILE A 51 -9.63 -11.61 3.11
N LYS A 52 -10.69 -11.93 2.34
CA LYS A 52 -11.92 -12.47 2.91
C LYS A 52 -11.78 -13.96 3.24
N PRO A 53 -12.42 -14.43 4.33
CA PRO A 53 -12.54 -15.86 4.60
C PRO A 53 -13.17 -16.60 3.40
N GLY A 54 -12.74 -17.83 3.15
CA GLY A 54 -13.29 -18.64 2.05
C GLY A 54 -12.74 -18.34 0.64
N CYS A 55 -11.82 -17.38 0.48
CA CYS A 55 -11.31 -16.99 -0.84
C CYS A 55 -10.43 -18.10 -1.49
N LYS A 56 -10.66 -18.38 -2.78
CA LYS A 56 -9.90 -19.37 -3.57
C LYS A 56 -8.41 -18.99 -3.60
N GLY A 57 -7.54 -19.96 -3.34
CA GLY A 57 -6.07 -19.75 -3.34
C GLY A 57 -5.51 -19.29 -1.99
N THR A 58 -6.31 -19.33 -0.93
CA THR A 58 -5.86 -19.16 0.46
C THR A 58 -6.07 -20.46 1.25
N PRO A 59 -5.31 -20.70 2.33
CA PRO A 59 -5.44 -21.90 3.18
C PRO A 59 -6.82 -22.03 3.81
N VAL A 60 -7.54 -20.92 3.89
CA VAL A 60 -8.74 -20.73 4.71
C VAL A 60 -10.02 -21.01 3.92
N SER A 61 -9.93 -21.44 2.65
CA SER A 61 -11.10 -21.96 1.93
C SER A 61 -11.71 -23.21 2.60
N ALA A 62 -11.01 -23.84 3.55
CA ALA A 62 -11.48 -24.98 4.33
C ALA A 62 -11.96 -24.66 5.76
N CYS A 63 -11.68 -23.46 6.30
CA CYS A 63 -11.97 -23.10 7.70
C CYS A 63 -12.73 -21.75 7.82
N GLY A 64 -13.58 -21.45 6.83
CA GLY A 64 -14.12 -20.13 6.51
C GLY A 64 -14.80 -19.32 7.62
N ASP A 65 -15.08 -19.91 8.79
CA ASP A 65 -15.79 -19.26 9.89
C ASP A 65 -14.91 -18.97 11.13
N SER A 66 -13.61 -19.26 11.06
CA SER A 66 -12.69 -19.13 12.22
C SER A 66 -12.02 -17.77 12.37
N TYR A 67 -12.09 -16.92 11.33
CA TYR A 67 -11.45 -15.60 11.30
C TYR A 67 -12.26 -14.64 10.43
N ASP A 68 -12.26 -13.35 10.74
CA ASP A 68 -12.98 -12.33 9.96
C ASP A 68 -12.18 -11.79 8.77
N VAL A 69 -10.85 -11.83 8.84
CA VAL A 69 -9.94 -11.26 7.84
C VAL A 69 -8.62 -12.04 7.77
N LEU A 70 -8.05 -12.16 6.57
CA LEU A 70 -6.82 -12.90 6.31
C LEU A 70 -5.64 -11.96 6.05
N GLN A 71 -4.57 -12.14 6.82
CA GLN A 71 -3.34 -11.34 6.69
C GLN A 71 -2.41 -11.78 5.54
N SER A 72 -2.54 -13.04 5.09
CA SER A 72 -1.67 -13.62 4.06
C SER A 72 -2.28 -14.90 3.47
N ASN A 73 -1.69 -15.41 2.40
CA ASN A 73 -1.90 -16.78 1.93
C ASN A 73 -0.68 -17.67 2.30
N ASN A 74 -0.82 -19.00 2.17
CA ASN A 74 0.31 -19.91 2.31
C ASN A 74 1.02 -20.17 0.96
N ALA A 75 0.71 -19.40 -0.08
CA ALA A 75 1.44 -19.52 -1.34
C ALA A 75 2.79 -18.79 -1.22
N PRO A 76 3.85 -19.26 -1.89
CA PRO A 76 5.08 -18.48 -1.99
C PRO A 76 4.78 -17.07 -2.52
N THR A 77 5.36 -16.04 -1.91
CA THR A 77 5.16 -14.62 -2.26
C THR A 77 5.40 -14.33 -3.75
N ALA A 78 6.20 -15.16 -4.41
CA ALA A 78 6.51 -15.10 -5.84
C ALA A 78 5.35 -15.50 -6.78
N VAL A 79 4.25 -16.08 -6.29
CA VAL A 79 3.14 -16.55 -7.14
C VAL A 79 1.83 -15.81 -6.85
N THR A 80 1.77 -15.03 -5.76
CA THR A 80 0.57 -14.27 -5.41
C THR A 80 0.40 -13.07 -6.33
N THR A 81 -0.56 -13.15 -7.25
CA THR A 81 -1.01 -12.03 -8.08
C THR A 81 -1.39 -10.87 -7.17
N ARG A 82 -0.90 -9.66 -7.48
CA ARG A 82 -1.12 -8.45 -6.67
C ARG A 82 -0.66 -8.58 -5.20
N GLY A 83 0.39 -9.37 -4.97
CA GLY A 83 0.88 -9.72 -3.64
C GLY A 83 1.33 -8.55 -2.75
N HIS A 84 1.57 -7.35 -3.31
CA HIS A 84 1.91 -6.17 -2.51
C HIS A 84 0.71 -5.25 -2.23
N GLN A 85 -0.39 -5.40 -2.96
CA GLN A 85 -1.57 -4.54 -2.77
C GLN A 85 -2.52 -5.07 -1.69
N PHE A 86 -2.75 -6.39 -1.63
CA PHE A 86 -3.66 -6.96 -0.63
C PHE A 86 -3.24 -6.71 0.84
N PRO A 87 -1.95 -6.59 1.22
CA PRO A 87 -1.57 -6.25 2.59
C PRO A 87 -2.15 -4.90 3.04
N LEU A 88 -2.23 -3.92 2.15
CA LEU A 88 -2.91 -2.67 2.44
C LEU A 88 -4.42 -2.85 2.64
N ALA A 89 -5.07 -3.68 1.82
CA ALA A 89 -6.48 -4.01 2.03
C ALA A 89 -6.69 -4.65 3.41
N PHE A 90 -5.79 -5.56 3.81
CA PHE A 90 -5.80 -6.18 5.15
C PHE A 90 -5.70 -5.12 6.24
N LEU A 91 -4.69 -4.24 6.16
CA LEU A 91 -4.49 -3.18 7.15
C LEU A 91 -5.74 -2.30 7.30
N GLN A 92 -6.38 -1.94 6.19
CA GLN A 92 -7.57 -1.10 6.25
C GLN A 92 -8.76 -1.78 6.95
N VAL A 93 -8.98 -3.07 6.71
CA VAL A 93 -10.07 -3.82 7.36
C VAL A 93 -9.71 -4.08 8.83
N ALA A 94 -8.51 -4.59 9.10
CA ALA A 94 -8.08 -4.96 10.45
C ALA A 94 -8.01 -3.76 11.41
N SER A 95 -7.74 -2.55 10.91
CA SER A 95 -7.69 -1.33 11.72
C SER A 95 -9.01 -0.55 11.77
N GLY A 96 -10.07 -1.00 11.09
CA GLY A 96 -11.33 -0.27 10.95
C GLY A 96 -11.28 0.95 10.00
N LEU A 97 -10.17 1.22 9.33
CA LEU A 97 -10.06 2.31 8.34
C LEU A 97 -11.04 2.14 7.16
N SER A 98 -11.48 0.91 6.89
CA SER A 98 -12.53 0.62 5.90
C SER A 98 -13.86 1.31 6.21
N ASP A 99 -14.16 1.54 7.50
CA ASP A 99 -15.41 2.15 7.95
C ASP A 99 -15.40 3.67 7.69
N ASN A 100 -14.22 4.26 7.54
CA ASN A 100 -14.00 5.67 7.20
C ASN A 100 -13.64 5.88 5.72
N GLY A 101 -14.23 5.10 4.83
CA GLY A 101 -14.04 5.22 3.38
C GLY A 101 -14.56 6.54 2.79
N ALA A 102 -14.35 6.74 1.48
CA ALA A 102 -14.71 7.97 0.76
C ALA A 102 -16.19 8.36 0.85
N GLY A 103 -17.09 7.39 1.04
CA GLY A 103 -18.54 7.61 1.17
C GLY A 103 -19.05 7.53 2.60
N SER A 104 -18.17 7.49 3.60
CA SER A 104 -18.58 7.45 5.02
C SER A 104 -18.96 8.85 5.52
N ASP A 105 -19.66 8.91 6.66
CA ASP A 105 -20.01 10.19 7.31
C ASP A 105 -18.77 10.95 7.80
N LEU A 106 -17.69 10.23 8.10
CA LEU A 106 -16.41 10.80 8.50
C LEU A 106 -15.27 10.13 7.69
N PRO A 107 -15.03 10.55 6.44
CA PRO A 107 -13.95 10.00 5.62
C PRO A 107 -12.58 10.30 6.21
N LEU A 108 -11.72 9.29 6.30
CA LEU A 108 -10.37 9.44 6.87
C LEU A 108 -9.31 9.14 5.80
N PRO A 109 -8.68 10.18 5.22
CA PRO A 109 -7.60 10.01 4.26
C PRO A 109 -6.43 9.21 4.84
N TYR A 110 -6.01 8.16 4.13
CA TYR A 110 -4.89 7.32 4.51
C TYR A 110 -4.06 6.96 3.27
N CYS A 111 -2.74 6.96 3.42
CA CYS A 111 -1.79 6.55 2.41
C CYS A 111 -0.80 5.59 3.04
N HIS A 112 -0.58 4.46 2.39
CA HIS A 112 0.39 3.46 2.81
C HIS A 112 1.64 3.55 1.94
N MET A 113 2.80 3.47 2.58
CA MET A 113 4.09 3.38 1.93
C MET A 113 4.71 2.00 2.15
N ASP A 114 4.86 1.24 1.08
CA ASP A 114 5.59 -0.04 1.07
C ASP A 114 7.06 0.25 0.73
N LEU A 115 7.94 -0.03 1.71
CA LEU A 115 9.38 0.24 1.64
C LEU A 115 10.23 -1.03 1.47
N ALA A 116 9.60 -2.19 1.21
CA ALA A 116 10.24 -3.50 1.35
C ALA A 116 11.60 -3.63 0.67
N ASP A 117 11.82 -2.95 -0.47
CA ASP A 117 13.08 -2.99 -1.22
C ASP A 117 13.76 -1.62 -1.34
N SER A 118 13.13 -0.57 -0.81
CA SER A 118 13.66 0.78 -0.95
C SER A 118 14.54 1.20 0.22
N VAL A 119 14.51 0.46 1.34
CA VAL A 119 15.24 0.84 2.56
C VAL A 119 16.75 0.81 2.36
N ALA A 120 17.30 -0.18 1.67
CA ALA A 120 18.74 -0.34 1.46
C ALA A 120 19.08 -0.63 -0.01
N ASP A 121 20.25 -0.18 -0.46
CA ASP A 121 20.77 -0.47 -1.80
C ASP A 121 21.35 -1.90 -1.90
N ALA A 122 21.83 -2.27 -3.10
CA ALA A 122 22.41 -3.60 -3.34
C ALA A 122 23.67 -3.92 -2.51
N ARG A 123 24.25 -2.92 -1.82
CA ARG A 123 25.40 -3.07 -0.92
C ARG A 123 24.96 -3.18 0.55
N GLY A 124 23.66 -3.05 0.83
CA GLY A 124 23.10 -3.01 2.17
C GLY A 124 23.23 -1.64 2.85
N VAL A 125 23.48 -0.57 2.08
CA VAL A 125 23.55 0.79 2.62
C VAL A 125 22.15 1.41 2.59
N GLU A 126 21.71 1.95 3.73
CA GLU A 126 20.42 2.63 3.84
C GLU A 126 20.31 3.78 2.84
N THR A 127 19.22 3.82 2.08
CA THR A 127 19.00 4.83 1.02
C THR A 127 18.38 6.11 1.57
N GLY A 128 17.78 6.04 2.77
CA GLY A 128 16.94 7.10 3.32
C GLY A 128 15.62 7.31 2.57
N SER A 129 15.20 6.40 1.69
CA SER A 129 13.88 6.45 1.06
C SER A 129 12.77 6.14 2.08
N PRO A 130 11.66 6.91 2.14
CA PRO A 130 11.26 8.01 1.27
C PRO A 130 11.36 9.39 1.97
N ILE A 131 12.46 9.69 2.66
CA ILE A 131 12.61 10.96 3.42
C ILE A 131 12.53 12.18 2.50
N VAL A 132 13.22 12.16 1.35
CA VAL A 132 13.29 13.27 0.41
C VAL A 132 11.93 13.66 -0.20
N PRO A 133 11.11 12.74 -0.75
CA PRO A 133 9.80 13.07 -1.29
C PRO A 133 8.82 13.51 -0.18
N LEU A 134 8.91 12.92 1.02
CA LEU A 134 8.12 13.37 2.18
C LEU A 134 8.47 14.81 2.57
N PHE A 135 9.76 15.12 2.67
CA PHE A 135 10.25 16.48 2.95
C PHE A 135 9.82 17.46 1.85
N GLY A 136 9.99 17.07 0.58
CA GLY A 136 9.57 17.87 -0.57
C GLY A 136 8.09 18.23 -0.52
N HIS A 137 7.22 17.26 -0.23
CA HIS A 137 5.79 17.51 -0.17
C HIS A 137 5.35 18.28 1.08
N PHE A 138 5.70 17.78 2.27
CA PHE A 138 5.14 18.31 3.51
C PHE A 138 5.85 19.54 4.06
N VAL A 139 7.13 19.76 3.72
CA VAL A 139 7.91 20.90 4.24
C VAL A 139 8.15 21.97 3.18
N LEU A 140 8.49 21.56 1.95
CA LEU A 140 8.73 22.52 0.86
C LEU A 140 7.49 22.88 0.04
N GLY A 141 6.39 22.14 0.20
CA GLY A 141 5.16 22.37 -0.57
C GLY A 141 5.27 22.01 -2.05
N LEU A 142 6.17 21.08 -2.41
CA LEU A 142 6.30 20.56 -3.76
C LEU A 142 5.25 19.48 -4.05
N GLY A 143 4.80 19.38 -5.30
CA GLY A 143 3.77 18.41 -5.70
C GLY A 143 2.37 18.93 -5.42
#